data_AF-A0A0X8UYI0-F1
#
_entry.id   AF-A0A0X8UYI0-F1
#
_cell.length_a   1.000
_cell.length_b   1.000
_cell.length_c   1.000
_cell.angle_alpha   90.00
_cell.angle_beta   90.00
_cell.angle_gamma   90.00
#
_symmetry.space_group_name_H-M   'P 1'
#
loop_
_entity.id
_entity.type
_entity.pdbx_description
1 polymer ?
#
loop_
_entity_poly.entity_id
_entity_poly.type
_entity_poly.pdbx_seq_one_letter_code
_entity_poly.pdbx_strand_id
1 'polypeptide(L)'
;MGKQEILENALNICKGLRGVRAAYLLDDTIKGHMLEEEKKVMAAGGTGVDNQGVKEAFKRDYVIAIIKDPRFRPPPEPTVLMYSGDQICGYEVFPWTMGEFEKREDAIWLSDGFVVLTSKINNQPAKFIMPPVSFPELNPSNGCKDVVSCSPAPTADLMMRKYEGLQDDGKLASVLIGFNVTEE
;
A
#
# COMPACT_ATOMS: atom_id res chain seq x y z
N MET A 1 -2.78 -21.50 18.34
CA MET A 1 -4.05 -20.77 18.19
C MET A 1 -4.73 -21.35 16.97
N GLY A 2 -5.99 -21.76 17.06
CA GLY A 2 -6.66 -22.32 15.88
C GLY A 2 -6.69 -21.31 14.73
N LYS A 3 -6.63 -21.76 13.47
CA LYS A 3 -6.69 -20.88 12.28
C LYS A 3 -7.77 -19.79 12.38
N GLN A 4 -8.99 -20.16 12.76
CA GLN A 4 -10.11 -19.22 12.92
C GLN A 4 -9.83 -18.15 14.00
N GLU A 5 -9.22 -18.55 15.12
CA GLU A 5 -8.83 -17.66 16.20
C GLU A 5 -7.75 -16.67 15.75
N ILE A 6 -6.80 -17.12 14.93
CA ILE A 6 -5.77 -16.24 14.33
C ILE A 6 -6.41 -15.19 13.43
N LEU A 7 -7.34 -15.59 12.55
CA LEU A 7 -8.03 -14.66 11.65
C LEU A 7 -8.85 -13.62 12.40
N GLU A 8 -9.60 -14.05 13.42
CA GLU A 8 -10.36 -13.15 14.29
C GLU A 8 -9.45 -12.19 15.05
N ASN A 9 -8.33 -12.69 15.59
CA ASN A 9 -7.34 -11.86 16.27
C ASN A 9 -6.70 -10.82 15.34
N ALA A 10 -6.25 -11.24 14.16
CA ALA A 10 -5.68 -10.33 13.16
C ALA A 10 -6.67 -9.22 12.76
N LEU A 11 -7.93 -9.59 12.55
CA LEU A 11 -8.99 -8.64 12.24
C LEU A 11 -9.23 -7.66 13.40
N ASN A 12 -9.26 -8.15 14.64
CA ASN A 12 -9.45 -7.31 15.83
C ASN A 12 -8.28 -6.35 16.06
N ILE A 13 -7.04 -6.80 15.82
CA ILE A 13 -5.85 -5.93 15.84
C ILE A 13 -6.05 -4.78 14.86
N CYS A 14 -6.37 -5.08 13.60
CA CYS A 14 -6.61 -4.07 12.56
C CYS A 14 -7.74 -3.10 12.95
N LYS A 15 -8.87 -3.59 13.46
CA LYS A 15 -10.00 -2.76 13.92
C LYS A 15 -9.61 -1.82 15.08
N GLY A 16 -8.71 -2.27 15.95
CA GLY A 16 -8.25 -1.52 17.12
C GLY A 16 -7.25 -0.40 16.80
N LEU A 17 -6.72 -0.34 15.57
CA LEU A 17 -5.73 0.68 15.21
C LEU A 17 -6.37 2.07 15.11
N ARG A 18 -5.66 3.07 15.64
CA ARG A 18 -6.07 4.47 15.56
C ARG A 18 -6.30 4.87 14.10
N GLY A 19 -7.45 5.47 13.82
CA GLY A 19 -7.79 5.96 12.50
C GLY A 19 -8.44 4.92 11.58
N VAL A 20 -8.48 3.64 11.96
CA VAL A 20 -9.27 2.62 11.23
C VAL A 20 -10.76 2.85 11.48
N ARG A 21 -11.53 2.81 10.39
CA ARG A 21 -12.98 3.01 10.35
C ARG A 21 -13.74 1.73 10.07
N ALA A 22 -13.17 0.88 9.23
CA ALA A 22 -13.67 -0.46 8.94
C ALA A 22 -12.49 -1.38 8.71
N ALA A 23 -12.65 -2.65 9.04
CA ALA A 23 -11.72 -3.71 8.68
C ALA A 23 -12.49 -5.01 8.48
N TYR A 24 -12.17 -5.72 7.40
CA TYR A 24 -12.85 -6.94 6.98
C TYR A 24 -11.93 -7.82 6.14
N LEU A 25 -12.20 -9.12 6.10
CA LEU A 25 -11.51 -10.03 5.19
C LEU A 25 -12.09 -9.88 3.78
N LEU A 26 -11.23 -9.83 2.78
CA LEU A 26 -11.66 -9.87 1.38
C LEU A 26 -12.02 -11.29 0.97
N ASP A 27 -13.18 -11.44 0.35
CA ASP A 27 -13.54 -12.62 -0.40
C ASP A 27 -12.90 -12.62 -1.80
N ASP A 28 -12.87 -13.79 -2.44
CA ASP A 28 -12.23 -13.96 -3.74
C ASP A 28 -12.97 -13.26 -4.88
N THR A 29 -14.27 -12.94 -4.70
CA THR A 29 -15.05 -12.20 -5.71
C THR A 29 -14.57 -10.77 -5.79
N ILE A 30 -14.42 -10.09 -4.66
CA ILE A 30 -13.93 -8.71 -4.60
C ILE A 30 -12.46 -8.65 -5.04
N LYS A 31 -11.62 -9.60 -4.60
CA LYS A 31 -10.21 -9.68 -5.04
C LYS A 31 -10.10 -9.73 -6.56
N GLY A 32 -10.93 -10.55 -7.22
CA GLY A 32 -10.95 -10.66 -8.68
C GLY A 32 -11.25 -9.33 -9.37
N HIS A 33 -12.28 -8.61 -8.91
CA HIS A 33 -12.62 -7.28 -9.45
C HIS A 33 -11.52 -6.25 -9.21
N MET A 34 -10.90 -6.25 -8.02
CA MET A 34 -9.80 -5.34 -7.71
C MET A 34 -8.59 -5.57 -8.63
N LEU A 35 -8.20 -6.81 -8.90
CA LEU A 35 -7.10 -7.13 -9.81
C LEU A 35 -7.31 -6.58 -11.23
N GLU A 36 -8.54 -6.65 -11.74
CA GLU A 36 -8.85 -6.12 -13.06
C GLU A 36 -8.77 -4.59 -13.12
N GLU A 37 -9.11 -3.91 -12.02
CA GLU A 37 -8.97 -2.46 -11.91
C GLU A 37 -7.50 -2.03 -11.75
N GLU A 38 -6.70 -2.76 -10.98
CA GLU A 38 -5.26 -2.47 -10.80
C GLU A 38 -4.48 -2.50 -12.13
N LYS A 39 -4.86 -3.39 -13.07
CA LYS A 39 -4.20 -3.49 -14.39
C LYS A 39 -4.41 -2.26 -15.27
N LYS A 40 -5.39 -1.41 -14.97
CA LYS A 40 -5.77 -0.24 -15.78
C LYS A 40 -5.08 1.05 -15.32
N VAL A 41 -4.35 1.01 -14.20
CA VAL A 41 -3.81 2.20 -13.56
C VAL A 41 -2.63 2.76 -14.35
N MET A 42 -2.69 4.05 -14.63
CA MET A 42 -1.63 4.82 -15.24
C MET A 42 -1.38 6.06 -14.37
N ALA A 43 -0.11 6.45 -14.22
CA ALA A 43 0.25 7.71 -13.61
C ALA A 43 0.02 8.87 -14.59
N ALA A 44 0.11 10.11 -14.09
CA ALA A 44 0.03 11.30 -14.91
C ALA A 44 1.04 11.25 -16.08
N GLY A 45 0.61 11.71 -17.26
CA GLY A 45 1.43 11.67 -18.48
C GLY A 45 1.50 10.29 -19.15
N GLY A 46 0.68 9.31 -18.74
CA GLY A 46 0.64 7.98 -19.34
C GLY A 46 1.79 7.07 -18.91
N THR A 47 2.47 7.41 -17.82
CA THR A 47 3.55 6.59 -17.26
C THR A 47 2.95 5.35 -16.59
N GLY A 48 3.48 4.17 -16.90
CA GLY A 48 3.01 2.92 -16.28
C GLY A 48 3.23 2.91 -14.77
N VAL A 49 2.23 2.40 -14.04
CA VAL A 49 2.30 2.14 -12.60
C VAL A 49 2.29 0.63 -12.38
N ASP A 50 3.29 0.13 -11.67
CA ASP A 50 3.36 -1.27 -11.26
C ASP A 50 3.09 -1.38 -9.75
N ASN A 51 1.84 -1.72 -9.40
CA ASN A 51 1.46 -1.94 -8.00
C ASN A 51 1.86 -3.33 -7.52
N GLN A 52 3.14 -3.51 -7.23
CA GLN A 52 3.70 -4.76 -6.72
C GLN A 52 3.14 -5.11 -5.34
N GLY A 53 2.82 -4.10 -4.51
CA GLY A 53 2.20 -4.30 -3.22
C GLY A 53 0.90 -5.09 -3.31
N VAL A 54 -0.02 -4.72 -4.22
CA VAL A 54 -1.28 -5.45 -4.40
C VAL A 54 -1.04 -6.86 -4.94
N LYS A 55 -0.13 -7.00 -5.91
CA LYS A 55 0.23 -8.31 -6.48
C LYS A 55 0.76 -9.27 -5.40
N GLU A 56 1.62 -8.80 -4.52
CA GLU A 56 2.16 -9.61 -3.43
C GLU A 56 1.13 -9.87 -2.32
N ALA A 57 0.30 -8.90 -1.98
CA ALA A 57 -0.76 -9.08 -0.99
C ALA A 57 -1.77 -10.16 -1.42
N PHE A 58 -2.12 -10.21 -2.71
CA PHE A 58 -3.11 -11.16 -3.21
C PHE A 58 -2.55 -12.56 -3.47
N LYS A 59 -1.23 -12.76 -3.37
CA LYS A 59 -0.62 -14.10 -3.32
C LYS A 59 -0.75 -14.76 -1.94
N ARG A 60 -1.24 -14.03 -0.94
CA ARG A 60 -1.39 -14.52 0.43
C ARG A 60 -2.74 -15.21 0.61
N ASP A 61 -2.78 -16.14 1.57
CA ASP A 61 -3.99 -16.92 1.87
C ASP A 61 -5.15 -16.01 2.31
N TYR A 62 -4.83 -14.96 3.08
CA TYR A 62 -5.81 -14.02 3.61
C TYR A 62 -5.40 -12.59 3.30
N VAL A 63 -6.41 -11.78 2.98
CA VAL A 63 -6.24 -10.34 2.78
C VAL A 63 -7.26 -9.61 3.63
N ILE A 64 -6.78 -8.79 4.55
CA ILE A 64 -7.62 -7.84 5.28
C ILE A 64 -7.63 -6.53 4.49
N ALA A 65 -8.83 -6.03 4.24
CA ALA A 65 -9.08 -4.67 3.82
C ALA A 65 -9.30 -3.81 5.07
N ILE A 66 -8.62 -2.67 5.16
CA ILE A 66 -8.97 -1.62 6.12
C ILE A 66 -9.36 -0.34 5.39
N ILE A 67 -10.36 0.36 5.92
CA ILE A 67 -10.67 1.73 5.57
C ILE A 67 -10.20 2.61 6.71
N LYS A 68 -9.40 3.64 6.41
CA LYS A 68 -8.76 4.51 7.39
C LYS A 68 -9.04 5.98 7.12
N ASP A 69 -8.91 6.79 8.16
CA ASP A 69 -8.87 8.26 8.09
C ASP A 69 -7.45 8.81 8.29
N PRO A 70 -7.22 10.14 8.20
CA PRO A 70 -5.88 10.73 8.28
C PRO A 70 -5.16 10.57 9.63
N ARG A 71 -5.82 10.05 10.67
CA ARG A 71 -5.20 9.79 11.98
C ARG A 71 -4.50 8.44 12.05
N PHE A 72 -4.68 7.61 11.02
CA PHE A 72 -3.90 6.38 10.86
C PHE A 72 -2.44 6.73 10.65
N ARG A 73 -1.55 5.90 11.20
CA ARG A 73 -0.12 6.15 11.12
C ARG A 73 0.34 6.22 9.66
N PRO A 74 1.39 6.99 9.36
CA PRO A 74 2.05 6.89 8.07
C PRO A 74 2.64 5.49 7.83
N PRO A 75 2.92 5.13 6.57
CA PRO A 75 3.65 3.91 6.25
C PRO A 75 5.08 3.98 6.81
N PRO A 76 5.68 2.83 7.20
CA PRO A 76 7.03 2.80 7.74
C PRO A 76 8.10 2.96 6.65
N GLU A 77 7.77 2.63 5.39
CA GLU A 77 8.62 2.78 4.22
C GLU A 77 7.89 3.54 3.08
N PRO A 78 8.61 4.06 2.07
CA PRO A 78 8.01 4.65 0.87
C PRO A 78 7.04 3.68 0.17
N THR A 79 5.84 4.18 -0.12
CA THR A 79 4.77 3.45 -0.82
C THR A 79 4.79 3.66 -2.33
N VAL A 80 5.57 4.64 -2.80
CA VAL A 80 5.76 4.95 -4.21
C VAL A 80 7.23 5.23 -4.48
N LEU A 81 7.77 4.57 -5.49
CA LEU A 81 9.13 4.76 -5.99
C LEU A 81 9.08 5.00 -7.50
N MET A 82 10.02 5.80 -8.01
CA MET A 82 10.21 5.98 -9.45
C MET A 82 11.53 5.32 -9.85
N TYR A 83 11.48 4.51 -10.90
CA TYR A 83 12.62 3.83 -11.48
C TYR A 83 12.90 4.37 -12.88
N SER A 84 14.18 4.49 -13.21
CA SER A 84 14.68 4.68 -14.57
C SER A 84 15.50 3.43 -14.92
N GLY A 85 14.95 2.55 -15.74
CA GLY A 85 15.48 1.18 -15.90
C GLY A 85 15.36 0.40 -14.59
N ASP A 86 16.49 -0.05 -14.05
CA ASP A 86 16.60 -0.78 -12.77
C ASP A 86 17.08 0.10 -11.61
N GLN A 87 17.34 1.38 -11.87
CA GLN A 87 17.82 2.33 -10.86
C GLN A 87 16.63 3.10 -10.27
N ILE A 88 16.50 3.09 -8.93
CA ILE A 88 15.58 4.01 -8.25
C ILE A 88 16.11 5.43 -8.43
N CYS A 89 15.29 6.29 -9.02
CA CYS A 89 15.59 7.70 -9.23
C CYS A 89 14.61 8.63 -8.51
N GLY A 90 13.45 8.17 -8.04
CA GLY A 90 12.53 9.02 -7.28
C GLY A 90 11.93 8.33 -6.07
N TYR A 91 11.61 9.13 -5.06
CA TYR A 91 11.24 8.70 -3.72
C TYR A 91 10.04 9.49 -3.23
N GLU A 92 9.08 8.79 -2.62
CA GLU A 92 8.14 9.41 -1.70
C GLU A 92 8.89 9.95 -0.48
N VAL A 93 8.57 11.19 -0.11
CA VAL A 93 9.24 11.91 0.97
C VAL A 93 8.24 12.18 2.09
N PHE A 94 8.67 11.88 3.30
CA PHE A 94 7.92 12.14 4.52
C PHE A 94 8.56 13.29 5.30
N PRO A 95 7.83 13.93 6.24
CA PRO A 95 8.41 15.00 7.06
C PRO A 95 9.71 14.63 7.77
N TRP A 96 9.88 13.36 8.16
CA TRP A 96 11.11 12.88 8.81
C TRP A 96 12.24 12.50 7.85
N THR A 97 11.98 12.31 6.55
CA THR A 97 13.02 12.03 5.53
C THR A 97 13.35 13.24 4.65
N MET A 98 12.58 14.33 4.73
CA MET A 98 12.76 15.53 3.90
C MET A 98 14.17 16.11 3.96
N GLY A 99 14.80 16.13 5.14
CA GLY A 99 16.16 16.63 5.33
C GLY A 99 17.25 15.88 4.55
N GLU A 100 16.98 14.65 4.10
CA GLU A 100 17.90 13.87 3.24
C GLU A 100 18.01 14.45 1.82
N PHE A 101 17.01 15.21 1.39
CA PHE A 101 16.88 15.72 0.02
C PHE A 101 17.06 17.23 -0.09
N GLU A 102 16.79 18.01 0.96
CA GLU A 102 16.82 19.49 0.94
C GLU A 102 18.14 20.09 0.43
N LYS A 103 19.28 19.46 0.75
CA LYS A 103 20.62 19.98 0.42
C LYS A 103 21.23 19.34 -0.82
N ARG A 104 20.48 18.51 -1.52
CA ARG A 104 20.96 17.81 -2.71
C ARG A 104 20.80 18.68 -3.95
N GLU A 105 21.91 19.00 -4.60
CA GLU A 105 21.90 19.77 -5.86
C GLU A 105 21.24 18.99 -7.02
N ASP A 106 21.23 17.66 -6.94
CA ASP A 106 20.65 16.78 -7.95
C ASP A 106 19.17 16.45 -7.70
N ALA A 107 18.56 16.98 -6.65
CA ALA A 107 17.16 16.74 -6.28
C ALA A 107 16.20 17.73 -6.95
N ILE A 108 15.21 17.21 -7.68
CA ILE A 108 14.09 17.95 -8.25
C ILE A 108 12.81 17.49 -7.54
N TRP A 109 12.09 18.44 -6.96
CA TRP A 109 10.80 18.17 -6.32
C TRP A 109 9.68 18.22 -7.35
N LEU A 110 8.91 17.13 -7.47
CA LEU A 110 7.71 17.09 -8.30
C LEU A 110 6.46 17.53 -7.52
N SER A 111 6.50 17.35 -6.20
CA SER A 111 5.50 17.82 -5.23
C SER A 111 6.14 17.90 -3.84
N ASP A 112 5.39 18.39 -2.84
CA ASP A 112 5.85 18.45 -1.44
C ASP A 112 6.20 17.06 -0.86
N GLY A 113 5.70 15.97 -1.46
CA GLY A 113 5.88 14.60 -0.99
C GLY A 113 6.63 13.70 -1.95
N PHE A 114 7.23 14.22 -3.03
CA PHE A 114 7.95 13.37 -3.99
C PHE A 114 9.12 14.09 -4.65
N VAL A 115 10.29 13.44 -4.60
CA VAL A 115 11.54 13.97 -5.13
C VAL A 115 12.16 13.01 -6.15
N VAL A 116 12.81 13.56 -7.17
CA VAL A 116 13.55 12.84 -8.20
C VAL A 116 15.01 13.28 -8.19
N LEU A 117 15.92 12.33 -8.13
CA LEU A 117 17.37 12.51 -8.22
C LEU A 117 17.82 12.39 -9.67
N THR A 118 18.16 13.53 -10.28
CA THR A 118 18.57 13.60 -11.69
C THR A 118 19.84 12.83 -12.00
N SER A 119 20.77 12.75 -11.04
CA SER A 119 22.00 11.95 -11.15
C SER A 119 21.75 10.45 -11.33
N LYS A 120 20.55 9.97 -10.99
CA LYS A 120 20.15 8.57 -11.06
C LYS A 120 19.24 8.25 -12.27
N ILE A 121 18.89 9.26 -13.07
CA ILE A 121 18.10 9.07 -14.29
C ILE A 121 19.04 8.57 -15.39
N ASN A 122 18.64 7.52 -16.10
CA ASN A 122 19.28 7.05 -17.32
C ASN A 122 18.34 7.21 -18.52
N ASN A 123 18.77 6.77 -19.71
CA ASN A 123 18.01 6.91 -20.95
C ASN A 123 16.82 5.93 -21.08
N GLN A 124 16.47 5.18 -20.03
CA GLN A 124 15.31 4.29 -20.03
C GLN A 124 14.04 5.04 -19.61
N PRO A 125 12.87 4.66 -20.14
CA PRO A 125 11.60 5.20 -19.71
C PRO A 125 11.43 5.05 -18.19
N ALA A 126 10.91 6.12 -17.58
CA ALA A 126 10.59 6.06 -16.17
C ALA A 126 9.34 5.21 -15.93
N LYS A 127 9.29 4.54 -14.78
CA LYS A 127 8.12 3.79 -14.31
C LYS A 127 7.92 4.04 -12.82
N PHE A 128 6.67 4.11 -12.39
CA PHE A 128 6.34 4.12 -10.98
C PHE A 128 6.12 2.70 -10.49
N ILE A 129 6.70 2.38 -9.34
CA ILE A 129 6.51 1.12 -8.63
C ILE A 129 5.91 1.44 -7.27
N MET A 130 4.82 0.77 -6.92
CA MET A 130 4.27 0.79 -5.57
C MET A 130 4.67 -0.51 -4.89
N PRO A 131 5.75 -0.53 -4.09
CA PRO A 131 6.25 -1.75 -3.46
C PRO A 131 5.30 -2.24 -2.36
N PRO A 132 5.38 -3.53 -1.97
CA PRO A 132 4.83 -3.96 -0.70
C PRO A 132 5.54 -3.24 0.45
N VAL A 133 4.78 -2.80 1.45
CA VAL A 133 5.29 -2.16 2.68
C VAL A 133 4.95 -2.99 3.90
N SER A 134 5.75 -2.88 4.96
CA SER A 134 5.56 -3.70 6.15
C SER A 134 4.31 -3.28 6.95
N PHE A 135 3.72 -4.26 7.63
CA PHE A 135 2.58 -4.06 8.53
C PHE A 135 2.87 -4.71 9.90
N PRO A 136 3.67 -4.05 10.75
CA PRO A 136 4.25 -4.66 11.95
C PRO A 136 3.23 -5.15 12.98
N GLU A 137 1.99 -4.64 12.93
CA GLU A 137 0.92 -5.04 13.84
C GLU A 137 0.47 -6.48 13.64
N LEU A 138 0.68 -7.05 12.45
CA LEU A 138 0.50 -8.49 12.20
C LEU A 138 1.89 -9.13 12.07
N ASN A 139 2.17 -10.14 12.90
CA ASN A 139 3.49 -10.75 12.97
C ASN A 139 3.40 -12.15 13.64
N PRO A 140 4.51 -12.92 13.71
CA PRO A 140 4.44 -14.29 14.21
C PRO A 140 3.93 -14.41 15.65
N SER A 141 4.08 -13.38 16.49
CA SER A 141 3.58 -13.43 17.88
C SER A 141 2.05 -13.41 17.97
N ASN A 142 1.36 -13.04 16.89
CA ASN A 142 -0.10 -13.09 16.78
C ASN A 142 -0.59 -14.10 15.73
N GLY A 143 0.30 -15.02 15.30
CA GLY A 143 -0.02 -16.11 14.38
C GLY A 143 0.01 -15.74 12.90
N CYS A 144 0.49 -14.55 12.55
CA CYS A 144 0.60 -14.08 11.17
C CYS A 144 2.03 -14.18 10.65
N LYS A 145 2.21 -14.61 9.40
CA LYS A 145 3.52 -14.65 8.73
C LYS A 145 3.43 -14.11 7.30
N ASP A 146 4.59 -13.79 6.75
CA ASP A 146 4.76 -13.24 5.40
C ASP A 146 3.86 -12.02 5.11
N VAL A 147 3.74 -11.15 6.12
CA VAL A 147 2.83 -10.02 6.10
C VAL A 147 3.34 -8.93 5.16
N VAL A 148 2.47 -8.48 4.26
CA VAL A 148 2.70 -7.34 3.38
C VAL A 148 1.46 -6.44 3.39
N SER A 149 1.66 -5.14 3.21
CA SER A 149 0.57 -4.20 3.01
C SER A 149 0.82 -3.28 1.83
N CYS A 150 -0.25 -2.67 1.32
CA CYS A 150 -0.19 -1.76 0.19
C CYS A 150 -1.43 -0.87 0.09
N SER A 151 -1.29 0.23 -0.63
CA SER A 151 -2.43 1.03 -1.07
C SER A 151 -2.92 0.51 -2.42
N PRO A 152 -4.21 0.21 -2.57
CA PRO A 152 -4.78 -0.12 -3.87
C PRO A 152 -4.97 1.14 -4.73
N ALA A 153 -5.26 0.92 -6.00
CA ALA A 153 -5.65 1.94 -6.96
C ALA A 153 -6.88 2.73 -6.49
N PRO A 154 -7.06 4.00 -6.91
CA PRO A 154 -8.24 4.80 -6.55
C PRO A 154 -9.58 4.14 -6.88
N THR A 155 -9.67 3.41 -8.00
CA THR A 155 -10.88 2.66 -8.38
C THR A 155 -11.15 1.50 -7.43
N ALA A 156 -10.10 0.76 -7.04
CA ALA A 156 -10.16 -0.31 -6.07
C ALA A 156 -10.47 0.19 -4.65
N ASP A 157 -9.91 1.32 -4.23
CA ASP A 157 -10.29 2.03 -2.99
C ASP A 157 -11.79 2.37 -2.97
N LEU A 158 -12.31 2.95 -4.06
CA LEU A 158 -13.73 3.30 -4.16
C LEU A 158 -14.63 2.05 -4.08
N MET A 159 -14.23 0.94 -4.70
CA MET A 159 -14.96 -0.33 -4.60
C MET A 159 -15.03 -0.82 -3.14
N MET A 160 -13.91 -0.78 -2.42
CA MET A 160 -13.84 -1.20 -1.02
C MET A 160 -14.74 -0.34 -0.12
N ARG A 161 -14.68 0.99 -0.27
CA ARG A 161 -15.53 1.91 0.52
C ARG A 161 -17.02 1.69 0.25
N LYS A 162 -17.40 1.46 -1.01
CA LYS A 162 -18.78 1.16 -1.40
C LYS A 162 -19.26 -0.18 -0.86
N TYR A 163 -18.40 -1.20 -0.84
CA TYR A 163 -18.73 -2.51 -0.28
C TYR A 163 -19.14 -2.42 1.19
N GLU A 164 -18.45 -1.58 1.97
CA GLU A 164 -18.77 -1.31 3.38
C GLU A 164 -19.92 -0.29 3.58
N GLY A 165 -20.57 0.16 2.50
CA GLY A 165 -21.64 1.16 2.58
C GLY A 165 -21.20 2.54 3.09
N LEU A 166 -19.90 2.84 3.02
CA LEU A 166 -19.36 4.13 3.45
C LEU A 166 -19.66 5.20 2.39
N GLN A 167 -19.99 6.41 2.86
CA GLN A 167 -20.15 7.56 1.99
C GLN A 167 -18.81 7.94 1.34
N ASP A 168 -18.90 8.57 0.17
CA ASP A 168 -17.73 9.09 -0.53
C ASP A 168 -17.14 10.29 0.22
N ASP A 169 -16.18 10.01 1.11
CA ASP A 169 -15.39 11.00 1.84
C ASP A 169 -13.93 10.91 1.37
N GLY A 170 -13.43 11.99 0.75
CA GLY A 170 -12.05 12.07 0.26
C GLY A 170 -10.97 12.04 1.35
N LYS A 171 -11.35 12.06 2.63
CA LYS A 171 -10.43 11.84 3.75
C LYS A 171 -10.23 10.36 4.07
N LEU A 172 -11.10 9.50 3.55
CA LEU A 172 -10.96 8.06 3.70
C LEU A 172 -10.05 7.52 2.61
N ALA A 173 -9.24 6.52 2.99
CA ALA A 173 -8.49 5.72 2.04
C ALA A 173 -8.43 4.28 2.54
N SER A 174 -8.17 3.35 1.63
CA SER A 174 -8.03 1.95 1.96
C SER A 174 -6.57 1.49 1.99
N VAL A 175 -6.34 0.41 2.73
CA VAL A 175 -5.08 -0.35 2.75
C VAL A 175 -5.45 -1.83 2.70
N LEU A 176 -4.69 -2.59 1.93
CA LEU A 176 -4.75 -4.04 1.89
C LEU A 176 -3.61 -4.63 2.70
N ILE A 177 -3.88 -5.65 3.49
CA ILE A 177 -2.89 -6.40 4.27
C ILE A 177 -3.01 -7.87 3.92
N GLY A 178 -2.06 -8.39 3.15
CA GLY A 178 -1.95 -9.81 2.84
C GLY A 178 -1.09 -10.53 3.87
N PHE A 179 -1.52 -11.69 4.34
CA PHE A 179 -0.76 -12.53 5.27
C PHE A 179 -1.13 -14.01 5.19
N ASN A 180 -0.24 -14.85 5.69
CA ASN A 180 -0.47 -16.28 5.89
C ASN A 180 -0.57 -16.58 7.40
N VAL A 181 -1.19 -17.70 7.77
CA VAL A 181 -1.23 -18.16 9.17
C VAL A 181 -0.01 -19.03 9.50
N THR A 182 0.44 -19.03 10.75
CA THR A 182 1.60 -19.84 11.19
C THR A 182 1.28 -21.33 11.35
N GLU A 183 0.01 -21.69 11.55
CA GLU A 183 -0.48 -23.07 11.67
C GLU A 183 -1.21 -23.47 10.37
N GLU A 184 -0.92 -24.66 9.82
CA GLU A 184 -1.62 -25.24 8.64
C GLU A 184 -2.99 -25.83 8.99
#